data_AF-A0A3S8T559-F1
#
_entry.id   AF-A0A3S8T559-F1
#
_cell.length_a   1.000
_cell.length_b   1.000
_cell.length_c   1.000
_cell.angle_alpha   90.00
_cell.angle_beta   90.00
_cell.angle_gamma   90.00
#
_symmetry.space_group_name_H-M   'P 1'
#
loop_
_entity.id
_entity.type
_entity.pdbx_description
1 polymer ?
#
loop_
_entity_poly.entity_id
_entity_poly.type
_entity_poly.pdbx_seq_one_letter_code
_entity_poly.pdbx_strand_id
1 'polypeptide(L)'
;MALNSAYIIACHLIQAITAETNLYTRYAMWFYLLTGMRKSELLQVKWPDINFTCKEINLEETKAGRAHIITTYLSVLSDIIIYAFLIR
;
A
#
# COMPACT_ATOMS: atom_id res chain seq x y z
N MET A 1 8.76 -22.05 -19.19
CA MET A 1 9.71 -20.94 -19.43
C MET A 1 9.26 -19.61 -18.81
N ALA A 2 7.98 -19.23 -18.86
CA ALA A 2 7.47 -17.97 -18.26
C ALA A 2 7.50 -17.91 -16.71
N LEU A 3 7.28 -19.04 -16.02
CA LEU A 3 7.25 -19.08 -14.55
C LEU A 3 8.58 -18.65 -13.88
N ASN A 4 9.72 -19.01 -14.48
CA ASN A 4 11.04 -18.64 -13.96
C ASN A 4 11.31 -17.14 -14.08
N SER A 5 10.82 -16.49 -15.14
CA SER A 5 11.05 -15.06 -15.34
C SER A 5 10.25 -14.20 -14.36
N ALA A 6 8.98 -14.55 -14.11
CA ALA A 6 8.15 -13.82 -13.15
C ALA A 6 8.69 -13.92 -11.71
N TYR A 7 9.18 -15.10 -11.31
CA TYR A 7 9.79 -15.30 -9.99
C TYR A 7 11.05 -14.43 -9.81
N ILE A 8 11.92 -14.39 -10.82
CA ILE A 8 13.14 -13.56 -10.79
C ILE A 8 12.80 -12.08 -10.67
N ILE A 9 11.80 -11.59 -11.42
CA ILE A 9 11.35 -10.19 -11.36
C ILE A 9 10.82 -9.85 -9.96
N ALA A 10 10.01 -10.74 -9.37
CA ALA A 10 9.50 -10.54 -8.01
C ALA A 10 10.63 -10.49 -6.97
N CYS A 11 11.62 -11.39 -7.06
CA CYS A 11 12.78 -11.39 -6.17
C CYS A 11 13.59 -10.10 -6.28
N HIS A 12 13.87 -9.61 -7.50
CA HIS A 12 14.59 -8.36 -7.69
C HIS A 12 13.82 -7.14 -7.18
N LEU A 13 12.50 -7.11 -7.37
CA LEU A 13 11.66 -6.03 -6.85
C LEU A 13 11.70 -6.00 -5.32
N ILE A 14 11.56 -7.16 -4.66
CA ILE A 14 11.63 -7.26 -3.19
C ILE A 14 12.99 -6.78 -2.70
N GLN A 15 14.09 -7.20 -3.34
CA GLN A 15 15.45 -6.75 -2.99
C GLN A 15 15.60 -5.23 -3.11
N ALA A 16 15.10 -4.64 -4.20
CA ALA A 16 15.16 -3.19 -4.40
C ALA A 16 14.38 -2.43 -3.31
N ILE A 17 13.17 -2.90 -2.96
CA ILE A 17 12.38 -2.30 -1.89
C ILE A 17 13.08 -2.44 -0.54
N THR A 18 13.64 -3.61 -0.22
CA THR A 18 14.38 -3.83 1.02
C THR A 18 15.64 -2.96 1.13
N ALA A 19 16.30 -2.67 0.00
CA ALA A 19 17.47 -1.80 -0.05
C ALA A 19 17.13 -0.29 0.07
N GLU A 20 15.87 0.11 -0.14
CA GLU A 20 15.46 1.52 -0.16
C GLU A 20 15.68 2.20 1.19
N THR A 21 16.67 3.09 1.28
CA THR A 21 17.05 3.79 2.53
C THR A 21 15.93 4.67 3.09
N ASN A 22 15.11 5.27 2.23
CA ASN A 22 13.98 6.06 2.68
C ASN A 22 12.87 5.12 3.18
N LEU A 23 12.77 4.99 4.51
CA LEU A 23 11.77 4.17 5.18
C LEU A 23 10.35 4.47 4.68
N TYR A 24 10.04 5.73 4.43
CA TYR A 24 8.73 6.14 3.94
C TYR A 24 8.45 5.60 2.53
N THR A 25 9.40 5.76 1.63
CA THR A 25 9.30 5.24 0.26
C THR A 25 9.17 3.71 0.28
N ARG A 26 9.97 3.04 1.12
CA ARG A 26 9.91 1.60 1.34
C ARG A 26 8.53 1.14 1.81
N TYR A 27 7.97 1.79 2.82
CA TYR A 27 6.64 1.45 3.34
C TYR A 27 5.52 1.76 2.35
N ALA A 28 5.59 2.88 1.62
CA ALA A 28 4.64 3.20 0.56
C ALA A 28 4.65 2.17 -0.57
N MET A 29 5.83 1.66 -0.96
CA MET A 29 5.95 0.58 -1.96
C MET A 29 5.34 -0.72 -1.45
N TRP A 30 5.59 -1.11 -0.20
CA TRP A 30 4.95 -2.28 0.40
C TRP A 30 3.44 -2.13 0.46
N PHE A 31 2.96 -0.96 0.87
CA PHE A 31 1.54 -0.67 0.96
C PHE A 31 0.87 -0.74 -0.42
N TYR A 32 1.51 -0.20 -1.46
CA TYR A 32 1.05 -0.31 -2.84
C TYR A 32 0.92 -1.77 -3.29
N LEU A 33 1.93 -2.60 -3.01
CA LEU A 33 1.95 -4.01 -3.41
C LEU A 33 0.91 -4.86 -2.67
N LEU A 34 0.67 -4.57 -1.39
CA LEU A 34 -0.23 -5.36 -0.54
C LEU A 34 -1.70 -4.98 -0.73
N THR A 35 -1.99 -3.72 -1.06
CA THR A 35 -3.37 -3.22 -1.22
C THR A 35 -3.82 -3.18 -2.67
N GLY A 36 -2.89 -3.12 -3.63
CA GLY A 36 -3.19 -2.93 -5.05
C GLY A 36 -3.80 -1.56 -5.37
N MET A 37 -3.78 -0.62 -4.43
CA MET A 37 -4.28 0.74 -4.62
C MET A 37 -3.55 1.45 -5.76
N ARG A 38 -4.23 2.33 -6.50
CA ARG A 38 -3.51 3.20 -7.43
C ARG A 38 -2.62 4.15 -6.64
N LYS A 39 -1.46 4.50 -7.21
CA LYS A 39 -0.54 5.48 -6.61
C LYS A 39 -1.24 6.77 -6.17
N SER A 40 -2.17 7.29 -6.98
CA SER A 40 -2.91 8.51 -6.63
C SER A 40 -3.83 8.33 -5.43
N GLU A 41 -4.48 7.18 -5.31
CA GLU A 41 -5.37 6.86 -4.18
C GLU A 41 -4.53 6.71 -2.91
N LEU A 42 -3.44 5.92 -2.98
CA LEU A 42 -2.52 5.68 -1.87
C LEU A 42 -1.93 6.98 -1.30
N LEU A 43 -1.50 7.91 -2.17
CA LEU A 43 -0.92 9.18 -1.74
C LEU A 43 -1.97 10.20 -1.24
N GLN A 44 -3.26 9.94 -1.46
CA GLN A 44 -4.36 10.83 -1.09
C GLN A 44 -5.17 10.34 0.12
N VAL A 45 -5.01 9.09 0.55
CA VAL A 45 -5.59 8.57 1.80
C VAL A 45 -5.29 9.53 2.95
N LYS A 46 -6.19 9.61 3.92
CA LYS A 46 -6.02 10.40 5.14
C LYS A 46 -6.34 9.54 6.35
N TRP A 47 -5.93 9.97 7.54
CA TRP A 47 -6.26 9.29 8.81
C TRP A 47 -7.76 9.00 8.99
N PRO A 48 -8.70 9.91 8.64
CA PRO A 48 -10.14 9.64 8.77
C PRO A 48 -10.67 8.55 7.83
N ASP A 49 -9.94 8.28 6.73
CA ASP A 49 -10.34 7.28 5.74
C ASP A 49 -10.05 5.86 6.24
N ILE A 50 -9.26 5.70 7.32
CA ILE A 50 -8.80 4.42 7.82
C ILE A 50 -9.64 4.01 9.03
N ASN A 51 -10.41 2.94 8.87
CA ASN A 51 -11.13 2.31 9.95
C ASN A 51 -10.28 1.17 10.53
N PHE A 52 -9.55 1.45 11.62
CA PHE A 52 -8.71 0.45 12.31
C PHE A 52 -9.52 -0.69 12.95
N THR A 53 -10.79 -0.46 13.28
CA THR A 53 -11.67 -1.48 13.88
C THR A 53 -12.11 -2.50 12.84
N CYS A 54 -12.58 -2.03 11.68
CA CYS A 54 -13.04 -2.89 10.58
C CYS A 54 -11.92 -3.32 9.62
N LYS A 55 -10.73 -2.72 9.73
CA LYS A 55 -9.55 -2.95 8.89
C LYS A 55 -9.77 -2.56 7.42
N GLU A 56 -10.41 -1.41 7.26
CA GLU A 56 -10.86 -0.90 5.97
C GLU A 56 -10.27 0.47 5.68
N ILE A 57 -10.02 0.73 4.41
CA ILE A 57 -9.66 2.05 3.90
C ILE A 57 -10.81 2.48 3.00
N ASN A 58 -11.45 3.59 3.38
CA ASN A 58 -12.56 4.20 2.67
C ASN A 58 -12.04 5.28 1.74
N LEU A 59 -12.03 5.00 0.44
CA LEU A 59 -11.68 6.00 -0.57
C LEU A 59 -12.96 6.70 -1.02
N GLU A 60 -13.24 7.88 -0.48
CA GLU A 60 -14.48 8.61 -0.77
C GLU A 60 -14.52 9.23 -2.19
N GLU A 61 -13.37 9.48 -2.83
CA GLU A 61 -13.34 9.99 -4.21
C GLU A 61 -12.32 9.26 -5.10
N THR A 62 -12.80 8.28 -5.87
CA THR A 62 -12.07 7.77 -7.03
C THR A 62 -12.49 8.56 -8.28
N LYS A 63 -11.61 8.64 -9.30
CA LYS A 63 -11.90 9.30 -10.60
C LYS A 63 -13.20 8.85 -11.30
N ALA A 64 -13.79 7.74 -10.88
CA ALA A 64 -15.05 7.21 -11.38
C ALA A 64 -16.29 7.61 -10.52
N GLY A 65 -16.12 8.46 -9.50
CA GLY A 65 -17.21 8.92 -8.64
C GLY A 65 -17.81 7.85 -7.74
N ARG A 66 -17.07 6.76 -7.46
CA ARG A 66 -17.55 5.65 -6.62
C ARG A 66 -16.64 5.48 -5.42
N ALA A 67 -17.27 5.46 -4.23
CA ALA A 67 -16.62 5.07 -3.00
C ALA A 67 -16.15 3.61 -3.13
N HIS A 68 -14.87 3.37 -2.84
CA HIS A 68 -14.30 2.02 -2.86
C HIS A 68 -13.77 1.69 -1.47
N ILE A 69 -14.24 0.56 -0.93
CA ILE A 69 -13.75 0.01 0.32
C ILE A 69 -12.66 -1.01 -0.02
N ILE A 70 -11.49 -0.82 0.57
CA ILE A 70 -10.39 -1.78 0.46
C ILE A 70 -10.26 -2.47 1.81
N THR A 71 -10.64 -3.74 1.87
CA THR A 71 -10.43 -4.59 3.03
C THR A 71 -8.99 -5.10 3.04
N THR A 72 -8.29 -4.94 4.15
CA THR A 72 -6.89 -5.36 4.29
C THR A 72 -6.69 -6.23 5.54
N TYR A 73 -5.56 -6.93 5.61
CA TYR A 73 -5.22 -7.75 6.76
C TYR A 73 -4.66 -6.88 7.91
N LEU A 74 -5.08 -7.16 9.15
CA LEU A 74 -4.76 -6.36 10.35
C LEU A 74 -3.25 -6.12 10.54
N SER A 75 -2.44 -7.11 10.25
CA SER A 75 -0.98 -7.07 10.42
C SER A 75 -0.30 -6.08 9.48
N VAL A 76 -0.92 -5.77 8.34
CA VAL A 76 -0.39 -4.81 7.37
C VAL A 76 -0.74 -3.37 7.80
N LEU A 77 -1.91 -3.19 8.41
CA LEU A 77 -2.39 -1.88 8.84
C LEU A 77 -1.61 -1.32 10.03
N SER A 78 -1.28 -2.14 11.04
CA SER A 78 -0.56 -1.63 12.21
C SER A 78 0.87 -1.21 11.88
N ASP A 79 1.57 -1.99 11.06
CA ASP A 79 3.02 -1.87 10.93
C ASP A 79 3.45 -0.98 9.77
N ILE A 80 2.62 -0.82 8.73
CA ILE A 80 2.98 -0.08 7.52
C ILE A 80 2.27 1.28 7.46
N ILE A 81 1.02 1.40 7.90
CA ILE A 81 0.28 2.68 7.84
C ILE A 81 0.85 3.70 8.81
N ILE A 82 1.23 3.31 10.03
CA ILE A 82 1.81 4.25 11.01
C ILE A 82 3.03 4.98 10.41
N TYR A 83 3.88 4.27 9.67
CA TYR A 83 5.08 4.85 9.09
C TYR A 83 4.86 5.49 7.71
N ALA A 84 3.99 4.93 6.87
CA ALA A 84 3.70 5.51 5.56
C ALA A 84 2.97 6.87 5.65
N PHE A 85 2.19 7.10 6.71
CA PHE A 85 1.37 8.31 6.90
C PHE A 85 1.96 9.39 7.82
N LEU A 86 3.16 9.17 8.37
CA LEU A 86 3.93 10.18 9.13
C LEU A 86 4.53 11.31 8.26
N ILE A 87 4.27 11.32 6.94
CA ILE A 87 4.73 12.36 5.99
C ILE A 87 3.75 13.54 5.89
N ARG A 88 2.69 13.56 6.68
CA ARG A 88 1.72 14.67 6.67
C ARG A 88 1.57 15.36 8.00
#